data_AF-A0A536YZE8-F1
#
_entry.id   AF-A0A536YZE8-F1
#
_cell.length_a   1.000
_cell.length_b   1.000
_cell.length_c   1.000
_cell.angle_alpha   90.00
_cell.angle_beta   90.00
_cell.angle_gamma   90.00
#
_symmetry.space_group_name_H-M   'P 1'
#
loop_
_entity.id
_entity.type
_entity.pdbx_description
1 polymer ?
#
loop_
_entity_poly.entity_id
_entity_poly.type
_entity_poly.pdbx_seq_one_letter_code
_entity_poly.pdbx_strand_id
1 'polypeptide(L)'
;MKLSLLAWSAVIAVGAAIAADAPDTAGGTFKSKAVTLEIRSAIAFKAKSSLGSDDALIVAVTNATMHADALADYYDRRRAVDKRIKDDDTGVVYFEFRPDGSYRGLSYYFAPGNGCGFCTSEVVSTVKLSGGKLAGALKGTEKDRPLDVSLNVPVMSDEHGTALPADGGAPGAAYLAYHMALVKRDRAALQPLLSLDRQQSWADAEKKGNVGKFVEYLAAEHPDKSVRITRGYARGNTAVLLVSGESIAGKLVGEALLMKEKDAWRVDDELMELDSR
;
A
#
# COMPACT_ATOMS: atom_id res chain seq x y z
N MET A 1 14.10 59.99 -56.03
CA MET A 1 13.16 58.97 -55.51
C MET A 1 13.96 57.72 -55.15
N LYS A 2 14.15 57.42 -53.86
CA LYS A 2 14.77 56.18 -53.38
C LYS A 2 13.68 55.37 -52.67
N LEU A 3 13.36 54.20 -53.19
CA LEU A 3 12.41 53.25 -52.60
C LEU A 3 13.10 52.47 -51.47
N SER A 4 12.49 52.49 -50.29
CA SER A 4 12.86 51.67 -49.13
C SER A 4 12.18 50.30 -49.23
N LEU A 5 12.96 49.22 -49.20
CA LEU A 5 12.47 47.85 -49.01
C LEU A 5 12.48 47.52 -47.52
N LEU A 6 11.29 47.37 -46.93
CA LEU A 6 11.09 46.78 -45.60
C LEU A 6 11.02 45.27 -45.73
N ALA A 7 12.00 44.57 -45.15
CA ALA A 7 11.97 43.11 -44.99
C ALA A 7 11.20 42.75 -43.71
N TRP A 8 10.08 42.07 -43.85
CA TRP A 8 9.34 41.46 -42.74
C TRP A 8 9.97 40.11 -42.39
N SER A 9 10.52 40.01 -41.17
CA SER A 9 10.95 38.72 -40.61
C SER A 9 9.77 38.10 -39.86
N ALA A 10 9.26 36.98 -40.36
CA ALA A 10 8.24 36.17 -39.68
C ALA A 10 8.92 35.30 -38.61
N VAL A 11 8.59 35.55 -37.33
CA VAL A 11 8.99 34.69 -36.20
C VAL A 11 8.01 33.52 -36.14
N ILE A 12 8.48 32.31 -36.45
CA ILE A 12 7.71 31.08 -36.22
C ILE A 12 7.87 30.69 -34.76
N ALA A 13 6.82 30.88 -33.97
CA ALA A 13 6.75 30.38 -32.60
C ALA A 13 6.52 28.86 -32.61
N VAL A 14 7.56 28.08 -32.33
CA VAL A 14 7.45 26.64 -32.08
C VAL A 14 6.87 26.45 -30.68
N GLY A 15 5.55 26.27 -30.60
CA GLY A 15 4.89 25.88 -29.36
C GLY A 15 5.26 24.44 -29.00
N ALA A 16 6.02 24.25 -27.91
CA ALA A 16 6.20 22.93 -27.32
C ALA A 16 4.85 22.47 -26.76
N ALA A 17 4.18 21.55 -27.48
CA ALA A 17 3.05 20.83 -26.94
C ALA A 17 3.55 19.95 -25.79
N ILE A 18 3.26 20.36 -24.55
CA ILE A 18 3.45 19.52 -23.38
C ILE A 18 2.41 18.40 -23.54
N ALA A 19 2.86 17.21 -23.91
CA ALA A 19 2.00 16.04 -23.94
C ALA A 19 1.47 15.83 -22.50
N ALA A 20 0.17 16.02 -22.33
CA ALA A 20 -0.47 15.70 -21.05
C ALA A 20 -0.28 14.21 -20.78
N ASP A 21 0.26 13.87 -19.62
CA ASP A 21 0.38 12.48 -19.21
C ASP A 21 -1.00 11.81 -19.25
N ALA A 22 -1.09 10.64 -19.89
CA ALA A 22 -2.32 9.88 -19.91
C ALA A 22 -2.76 9.57 -18.47
N PRO A 23 -4.08 9.66 -18.17
CA PRO A 23 -4.58 9.44 -16.82
C PRO A 23 -4.20 8.04 -16.33
N ASP A 24 -3.85 7.97 -15.06
CA ASP A 24 -3.57 6.70 -14.41
C ASP A 24 -4.86 5.87 -14.38
N THR A 25 -4.79 4.68 -14.97
CA THR A 25 -5.97 3.85 -15.21
C THR A 25 -5.61 2.38 -15.07
N ALA A 26 -6.59 1.61 -14.60
CA ALA A 26 -6.58 0.17 -14.67
C ALA A 26 -7.99 -0.33 -14.94
N GLY A 27 -8.12 -1.41 -15.69
CA GLY A 27 -9.42 -1.96 -16.04
C GLY A 27 -9.32 -3.32 -16.69
N GLY A 28 -10.49 -3.87 -17.01
CA GLY A 28 -10.65 -5.21 -17.55
C GLY A 28 -11.10 -6.20 -16.49
N THR A 29 -10.88 -7.49 -16.74
CA THR A 29 -11.43 -8.58 -15.93
C THR A 29 -10.39 -9.61 -15.57
N PHE A 30 -10.54 -10.17 -14.37
CA PHE A 30 -9.87 -11.39 -13.96
C PHE A 30 -10.92 -12.39 -13.47
N LYS A 31 -10.90 -13.62 -13.97
CA LYS A 31 -11.82 -14.66 -13.52
C LYS A 31 -11.06 -15.77 -12.82
N SER A 32 -11.68 -16.37 -11.82
CA SER A 32 -11.22 -17.63 -11.22
C SER A 32 -12.41 -18.42 -10.73
N LYS A 33 -12.64 -19.60 -11.32
CA LYS A 33 -13.84 -20.41 -11.07
C LYS A 33 -15.11 -19.57 -11.33
N ALA A 34 -16.01 -19.49 -10.35
CA ALA A 34 -17.25 -18.72 -10.43
C ALA A 34 -17.07 -17.21 -10.14
N VAL A 35 -15.88 -16.77 -9.71
CA VAL A 35 -15.62 -15.37 -9.35
C VAL A 35 -15.15 -14.61 -10.59
N THR A 36 -15.77 -13.46 -10.85
CA THR A 36 -15.31 -12.47 -11.83
C THR A 36 -14.98 -11.18 -11.08
N LEU A 37 -13.73 -10.75 -11.19
CA LEU A 37 -13.24 -9.48 -10.67
C LEU A 37 -13.24 -8.46 -11.80
N GLU A 38 -14.16 -7.50 -11.75
CA GLU A 38 -14.14 -6.31 -12.61
C GLU A 38 -13.16 -5.30 -12.02
N ILE A 39 -12.03 -5.07 -12.69
CA ILE A 39 -10.96 -4.24 -12.15
C ILE A 39 -11.38 -2.77 -12.21
N ARG A 40 -11.34 -2.10 -11.07
CA ARG A 40 -11.68 -0.68 -10.92
C ARG A 40 -10.50 0.19 -10.55
N SER A 41 -9.51 -0.37 -9.87
CA SER A 41 -8.31 0.36 -9.49
C SER A 41 -7.09 -0.56 -9.39
N ALA A 42 -5.92 0.05 -9.40
CA ALA A 42 -4.66 -0.63 -9.26
C ALA A 42 -3.60 0.28 -8.63
N ILE A 43 -2.64 -0.33 -7.93
CA ILE A 43 -1.40 0.33 -7.50
C ILE A 43 -0.21 -0.52 -7.93
N ALA A 44 0.92 0.13 -8.18
CA ALA A 44 2.19 -0.55 -8.41
C ALA A 44 3.22 -0.15 -7.37
N PHE A 45 3.98 -1.11 -6.85
CA PHE A 45 5.03 -0.86 -5.86
C PHE A 45 6.17 -1.87 -5.99
N LYS A 46 7.33 -1.56 -5.41
CA LYS A 46 8.45 -2.48 -5.28
C LYS A 46 8.26 -3.35 -4.04
N ALA A 47 8.52 -4.65 -4.16
CA ALA A 47 8.51 -5.58 -3.04
C ALA A 47 9.42 -6.78 -3.33
N LYS A 48 9.46 -7.73 -2.38
CA LYS A 48 10.07 -9.03 -2.63
C LYS A 48 9.14 -9.93 -3.43
N SER A 49 9.73 -10.77 -4.26
CA SER A 49 9.03 -11.80 -5.01
C SER A 49 8.29 -12.77 -4.09
N SER A 50 7.13 -13.25 -4.54
CA SER A 50 6.46 -14.34 -3.81
C SER A 50 7.22 -15.67 -3.90
N LEU A 51 8.20 -15.79 -4.80
CA LEU A 51 9.03 -16.99 -5.00
C LEU A 51 10.39 -16.94 -4.29
N GLY A 52 10.75 -15.85 -3.61
CA GLY A 52 12.05 -15.77 -2.96
C GLY A 52 12.46 -14.35 -2.56
N SER A 53 13.77 -14.13 -2.41
CA SER A 53 14.34 -12.86 -1.92
C SER A 53 14.58 -11.80 -3.01
N ASP A 54 14.27 -12.12 -4.27
CA ASP A 54 14.47 -11.22 -5.40
C ASP A 54 13.56 -10.01 -5.31
N ASP A 55 14.03 -8.87 -5.81
CA ASP A 55 13.19 -7.69 -5.98
C ASP A 55 12.23 -7.89 -7.15
N ALA A 56 11.01 -7.40 -6.98
CA ALA A 56 9.94 -7.46 -7.97
C ALA A 56 9.16 -6.14 -7.98
N LEU A 57 8.53 -5.87 -9.13
CA LEU A 57 7.47 -4.89 -9.25
C LEU A 57 6.15 -5.63 -9.09
N ILE A 58 5.36 -5.23 -8.11
CA ILE A 58 4.05 -5.81 -7.83
C ILE A 58 2.98 -4.82 -8.28
N VAL A 59 2.01 -5.29 -9.06
CA VAL A 59 0.78 -4.56 -9.35
C VAL A 59 -0.37 -5.26 -8.64
N ALA A 60 -0.95 -4.59 -7.64
CA ALA A 60 -2.20 -5.03 -7.04
C ALA A 60 -3.36 -4.44 -7.83
N VAL A 61 -4.27 -5.28 -8.33
CA VAL A 61 -5.53 -4.86 -8.96
C VAL A 61 -6.71 -5.31 -8.11
N THR A 62 -7.79 -4.53 -8.08
CA THR A 62 -8.99 -4.84 -7.29
C THR A 62 -10.27 -4.31 -7.92
N ASN A 63 -11.42 -4.84 -7.49
CA ASN A 63 -12.76 -4.33 -7.80
C ASN A 63 -13.21 -3.19 -6.87
N ALA A 64 -12.42 -2.82 -5.87
CA ALA A 64 -12.65 -1.63 -5.04
C ALA A 64 -11.92 -0.39 -5.58
N THR A 65 -12.18 0.76 -4.96
CA THR A 65 -11.36 1.97 -5.14
C THR A 65 -10.15 1.87 -4.21
N MET A 66 -8.95 2.08 -4.75
CA MET A 66 -7.72 2.21 -3.96
C MET A 66 -7.19 3.63 -4.02
N HIS A 67 -6.82 4.14 -2.84
CA HIS A 67 -6.18 5.43 -2.66
C HIS A 67 -4.67 5.21 -2.56
N ALA A 68 -3.97 5.43 -3.67
CA ALA A 68 -2.53 5.20 -3.76
C ALA A 68 -1.74 6.05 -2.76
N ASP A 69 -2.15 7.31 -2.56
CA ASP A 69 -1.61 8.22 -1.58
C ASP A 69 -1.72 7.67 -0.14
N ALA A 70 -2.87 7.11 0.22
CA ALA A 70 -3.07 6.51 1.54
C ALA A 70 -2.18 5.27 1.79
N LEU A 71 -1.82 4.55 0.73
CA LEU A 71 -0.96 3.37 0.81
C LEU A 71 0.54 3.69 0.66
N ALA A 72 0.88 4.91 0.24
CA ALA A 72 2.26 5.30 -0.04
C ALA A 72 3.14 5.35 1.22
N ASP A 73 2.55 5.61 2.39
CA ASP A 73 3.25 5.72 3.67
C ASP A 73 3.58 4.37 4.32
N TYR A 74 2.97 3.27 3.85
CA TYR A 74 3.29 1.93 4.33
C TYR A 74 4.60 1.42 3.71
N TYR A 75 5.43 0.81 4.54
CA TYR A 75 6.62 0.10 4.11
C TYR A 75 6.26 -1.23 3.43
N ASP A 76 5.35 -2.01 4.03
CA ASP A 76 4.83 -3.26 3.47
C ASP A 76 3.46 -3.03 2.83
N ARG A 77 3.49 -2.48 1.62
CA ARG A 77 2.28 -2.12 0.85
C ARG A 77 1.41 -3.32 0.52
N ARG A 78 1.99 -4.51 0.38
CA ARG A 78 1.22 -5.74 0.16
C ARG A 78 0.36 -6.05 1.38
N ARG A 79 0.96 -6.02 2.57
CA ARG A 79 0.24 -6.21 3.83
C ARG A 79 -0.84 -5.14 4.02
N ALA A 80 -0.54 -3.88 3.70
CA ALA A 80 -1.52 -2.81 3.77
C ALA A 80 -2.73 -3.08 2.86
N VAL A 81 -2.51 -3.49 1.61
CA VAL A 81 -3.59 -3.89 0.70
C VAL A 81 -4.37 -5.08 1.25
N ASP A 82 -3.69 -6.13 1.69
CA ASP A 82 -4.33 -7.34 2.23
C ASP A 82 -5.17 -7.07 3.49
N LYS A 83 -4.79 -6.07 4.30
CA LYS A 83 -5.48 -5.72 5.55
C LYS A 83 -6.56 -4.64 5.39
N ARG A 84 -6.47 -3.78 4.38
CA ARG A 84 -7.31 -2.58 4.24
C ARG A 84 -8.25 -2.58 3.06
N ILE A 85 -7.92 -3.32 2.02
CA ILE A 85 -8.70 -3.35 0.78
C ILE A 85 -9.50 -4.63 0.69
N LYS A 86 -8.90 -5.76 1.06
CA LYS A 86 -9.57 -7.06 0.95
C LYS A 86 -10.62 -7.24 2.05
N ASP A 87 -11.81 -7.63 1.63
CA ASP A 87 -12.92 -8.04 2.49
C ASP A 87 -13.69 -9.21 1.81
N ASP A 88 -14.90 -9.50 2.27
CA ASP A 88 -15.72 -10.60 1.75
C ASP A 88 -16.22 -10.35 0.31
N ASP A 89 -16.30 -9.09 -0.13
CA ASP A 89 -16.81 -8.67 -1.44
C ASP A 89 -15.71 -8.11 -2.37
N THR A 90 -14.53 -7.85 -1.82
CA THR A 90 -13.40 -7.20 -2.49
C THR A 90 -12.26 -8.18 -2.72
N GLY A 91 -12.00 -8.50 -3.99
CA GLY A 91 -10.90 -9.33 -4.41
C GLY A 91 -9.66 -8.51 -4.75
N VAL A 92 -8.48 -9.07 -4.49
CA VAL A 92 -7.20 -8.51 -4.93
C VAL A 92 -6.42 -9.57 -5.69
N VAL A 93 -5.87 -9.18 -6.84
CA VAL A 93 -4.92 -9.99 -7.62
C VAL A 93 -3.61 -9.24 -7.69
N TYR A 94 -2.52 -9.91 -7.37
CA TYR A 94 -1.16 -9.38 -7.44
C TYR A 94 -0.48 -9.94 -8.68
N PHE A 95 -0.17 -9.08 -9.64
CA PHE A 95 0.70 -9.41 -10.77
C PHE A 95 2.15 -9.08 -10.42
N GLU A 96 3.05 -10.02 -10.63
CA GLU A 96 4.47 -9.84 -10.37
C GLU A 96 5.23 -9.68 -11.71
N PHE A 97 6.06 -8.64 -11.76
CA PHE A 97 6.98 -8.35 -12.84
C PHE A 97 8.40 -8.30 -12.29
N ARG A 98 9.38 -8.69 -13.11
CA ARG A 98 10.79 -8.44 -12.80
C ARG A 98 11.10 -6.94 -12.86
N PRO A 99 12.24 -6.49 -12.30
CA PRO A 99 12.64 -5.09 -12.38
C PRO A 99 12.77 -4.52 -13.80
N ASP A 100 13.00 -5.38 -14.80
CA ASP A 100 13.02 -5.02 -16.23
C ASP A 100 11.62 -4.87 -16.86
N GLY A 101 10.56 -5.09 -16.07
CA GLY A 101 9.16 -5.03 -16.51
C GLY A 101 8.63 -6.32 -17.12
N SER A 102 9.42 -7.39 -17.24
CA SER A 102 8.94 -8.66 -17.77
C SER A 102 7.98 -9.35 -16.79
N TYR A 103 6.86 -9.84 -17.30
CA TYR A 103 5.88 -10.58 -16.50
C TYR A 103 6.48 -11.88 -15.93
N ARG A 104 6.18 -12.17 -14.66
CA ARG A 104 6.68 -13.35 -13.95
C ARG A 104 5.56 -14.29 -13.52
N GLY A 105 4.44 -13.76 -13.05
CA GLY A 105 3.35 -14.57 -12.52
C GLY A 105 2.32 -13.74 -11.78
N LEU A 106 1.42 -14.42 -11.08
CA LEU A 106 0.40 -13.78 -10.26
C LEU A 106 0.11 -14.56 -8.99
N SER A 107 -0.52 -13.89 -8.02
CA SER A 107 -1.09 -14.51 -6.82
C SER A 107 -2.41 -13.85 -6.44
N TYR A 108 -3.31 -14.61 -5.83
CA TYR A 108 -4.61 -14.12 -5.36
C TYR A 108 -5.23 -15.10 -4.36
N TYR A 109 -6.16 -14.61 -3.55
CA TYR A 109 -7.02 -15.46 -2.72
C TYR A 109 -8.37 -14.79 -2.57
N PHE A 110 -9.41 -15.43 -3.10
CA PHE A 110 -10.79 -14.94 -2.99
C PHE A 110 -11.57 -15.67 -1.90
N ALA A 111 -11.39 -16.99 -1.77
CA ALA A 111 -12.08 -17.79 -0.78
C ALA A 111 -11.34 -19.12 -0.55
N PRO A 112 -11.68 -19.90 0.50
CA PRO A 112 -11.18 -21.26 0.65
C PRO A 112 -11.38 -22.07 -0.63
N GLY A 113 -10.29 -22.65 -1.14
CA GLY A 113 -10.30 -23.39 -2.40
C GLY A 113 -10.35 -22.53 -3.68
N ASN A 114 -10.39 -21.20 -3.59
CA ASN A 114 -10.29 -20.27 -4.72
C ASN A 114 -9.16 -19.26 -4.50
N GLY A 115 -7.94 -19.68 -4.82
CA GLY A 115 -6.76 -18.85 -4.73
C GLY A 115 -5.55 -19.53 -5.37
N CYS A 116 -4.49 -18.76 -5.56
CA CYS A 116 -3.18 -19.24 -5.92
C CYS A 116 -2.10 -18.45 -5.18
N GLY A 117 -1.26 -19.15 -4.41
CA GLY A 117 -0.15 -18.54 -3.68
C GLY A 117 0.91 -17.96 -4.60
N PHE A 118 1.31 -18.69 -5.65
CA PHE A 118 2.02 -18.15 -6.81
C PHE A 118 1.75 -19.04 -8.02
N CYS A 119 1.29 -18.44 -9.11
CA CYS A 119 1.01 -19.12 -10.36
C CYS A 119 1.83 -18.50 -11.48
N THR A 120 2.62 -19.34 -12.16
CA THR A 120 3.03 -19.07 -13.53
C THR A 120 1.85 -19.37 -14.42
N SER A 121 1.38 -18.38 -15.17
CA SER A 121 0.21 -18.51 -16.03
C SER A 121 0.61 -18.29 -17.50
N GLU A 122 -0.14 -18.88 -18.43
CA GLU A 122 -0.03 -18.57 -19.86
C GLU A 122 -0.60 -17.17 -20.12
N VAL A 123 0.20 -16.15 -19.82
CA VAL A 123 -0.16 -14.74 -19.97
C VAL A 123 0.74 -14.08 -20.99
N VAL A 124 0.12 -13.53 -22.03
CA VAL A 124 0.77 -12.61 -22.94
C VAL A 124 0.77 -11.23 -22.27
N SER A 125 1.96 -10.67 -22.06
CA SER A 125 2.13 -9.34 -21.48
C SER A 125 2.78 -8.39 -22.47
N THR A 126 2.17 -7.21 -22.63
CA THR A 126 2.78 -6.06 -23.32
C THR A 126 3.18 -4.96 -22.34
N VAL A 127 3.05 -5.21 -21.03
CA VAL A 127 3.35 -4.25 -19.97
C VAL A 127 4.84 -3.92 -19.99
N LYS A 128 5.16 -2.62 -19.90
CA LYS A 128 6.53 -2.11 -19.82
C LYS A 128 6.64 -1.08 -18.72
N LEU A 129 7.80 -1.07 -18.05
CA LEU A 129 8.19 0.03 -17.18
C LEU A 129 8.80 1.15 -18.04
N SER A 130 8.19 2.33 -18.03
CA SER A 130 8.72 3.52 -18.68
C SER A 130 8.29 4.76 -17.91
N GLY A 131 9.22 5.71 -17.70
CA GLY A 131 8.92 6.95 -16.98
C GLY A 131 8.37 6.73 -15.57
N GLY A 132 8.76 5.64 -14.90
CA GLY A 132 8.24 5.28 -13.57
C GLY A 132 6.82 4.71 -13.57
N LYS A 133 6.22 4.42 -14.73
CA LYS A 133 4.89 3.81 -14.85
C LYS A 133 4.96 2.43 -15.48
N LEU A 134 4.12 1.52 -15.01
CA LEU A 134 3.83 0.24 -15.68
C LEU A 134 2.61 0.43 -16.57
N ALA A 135 2.83 0.33 -17.89
CA ALA A 135 1.78 0.53 -18.88
C ALA A 135 1.75 -0.59 -19.93
N GLY A 136 0.55 -1.07 -20.28
CA GLY A 136 0.32 -2.11 -21.28
C GLY A 136 -0.85 -3.02 -20.89
N ALA A 137 -0.89 -4.23 -21.46
CA ALA A 137 -1.95 -5.19 -21.23
C ALA A 137 -1.42 -6.57 -20.82
N LEU A 138 -2.25 -7.31 -20.09
CA LEU A 138 -2.08 -8.71 -19.74
C LEU A 138 -3.27 -9.48 -20.29
N LYS A 139 -3.02 -10.58 -21.01
CA LYS A 139 -4.08 -11.45 -21.51
C LYS A 139 -3.74 -12.90 -21.25
N GLY A 140 -4.64 -13.61 -20.57
CA GLY A 140 -4.53 -15.04 -20.29
C GLY A 140 -5.76 -15.79 -20.76
N THR A 141 -5.56 -16.96 -21.34
CA THR A 141 -6.62 -17.78 -21.97
C THR A 141 -6.89 -19.09 -21.24
N GLU A 142 -6.32 -19.26 -20.04
CA GLU A 142 -6.55 -20.45 -19.23
C GLU A 142 -8.03 -20.64 -18.94
N LYS A 143 -8.54 -21.85 -19.17
CA LYS A 143 -9.98 -22.15 -19.09
C LYS A 143 -10.62 -21.71 -17.77
N ASP A 144 -9.95 -22.00 -16.65
CA ASP A 144 -10.49 -21.75 -15.31
C ASP A 144 -10.03 -20.41 -14.72
N ARG A 145 -9.18 -19.68 -15.46
CA ARG A 145 -8.61 -18.38 -15.06
C ARG A 145 -8.32 -17.47 -16.27
N PRO A 146 -9.33 -17.11 -17.08
CA PRO A 146 -9.12 -16.13 -18.13
C PRO A 146 -8.94 -14.75 -17.51
N LEU A 147 -8.07 -13.94 -18.14
CA LEU A 147 -7.87 -12.55 -17.75
C LEU A 147 -7.62 -11.68 -18.97
N ASP A 148 -8.10 -10.44 -18.90
CA ASP A 148 -7.86 -9.39 -19.87
C ASP A 148 -7.77 -8.07 -19.08
N VAL A 149 -6.56 -7.58 -18.88
CA VAL A 149 -6.27 -6.46 -17.97
C VAL A 149 -5.45 -5.41 -18.70
N SER A 150 -5.86 -4.15 -18.59
CA SER A 150 -5.09 -3.00 -19.06
C SER A 150 -4.58 -2.19 -17.87
N LEU A 151 -3.33 -1.77 -17.94
CA LEU A 151 -2.64 -1.01 -16.91
C LEU A 151 -2.03 0.26 -17.51
N ASN A 152 -2.14 1.35 -16.77
CA ASN A 152 -1.32 2.56 -16.87
C ASN A 152 -1.18 3.11 -15.45
N VAL A 153 -0.24 2.56 -14.68
CA VAL A 153 -0.14 2.81 -13.23
C VAL A 153 1.25 3.29 -12.84
N PRO A 154 1.37 4.37 -12.06
CA PRO A 154 2.65 4.79 -11.53
C PRO A 154 3.17 3.78 -10.50
N VAL A 155 4.46 3.49 -10.56
CA VAL A 155 5.16 2.75 -9.52
C VAL A 155 5.43 3.71 -8.37
N MET A 156 4.86 3.41 -7.21
CA MET A 156 5.07 4.16 -5.98
C MET A 156 6.55 4.30 -5.65
N SER A 157 6.92 5.47 -5.15
CA SER A 157 8.27 5.67 -4.59
C SER A 157 8.48 4.74 -3.41
N ASP A 158 9.66 4.14 -3.34
CA ASP A 158 10.09 3.35 -2.17
C ASP A 158 10.92 4.17 -1.18
N GLU A 159 10.94 5.49 -1.36
CA GLU A 159 11.46 6.40 -0.35
C GLU A 159 10.40 6.56 0.75
N HIS A 160 10.82 6.43 2.00
CA HIS A 160 9.96 6.60 3.19
C HIS A 160 10.36 7.82 4.03
N GLY A 161 11.26 8.66 3.51
CA GLY A 161 11.79 9.85 4.18
C GLY A 161 13.09 9.58 4.94
N THR A 162 13.39 10.45 5.91
CA THR A 162 14.64 10.42 6.67
C THR A 162 14.61 9.26 7.66
N ALA A 163 15.70 8.47 7.70
CA ALA A 163 15.86 7.43 8.69
C ALA A 163 15.82 8.00 10.11
N LEU A 164 15.03 7.39 10.98
CA LEU A 164 14.94 7.74 12.39
C LEU A 164 16.09 7.09 13.19
N PRO A 165 16.39 7.60 14.40
CA PRO A 165 17.28 6.91 15.33
C PRO A 165 16.78 5.49 15.67
N ALA A 166 17.64 4.67 16.25
CA ALA A 166 17.33 3.25 16.51
C ALA A 166 16.09 3.02 17.41
N ASP A 167 15.80 3.97 18.31
CA ASP A 167 14.62 3.97 19.17
C ASP A 167 13.38 4.60 18.50
N GLY A 168 13.47 5.01 17.24
CA GLY A 168 12.43 5.71 16.48
C GLY A 168 12.26 7.18 16.86
N GLY A 169 13.09 7.74 17.75
CA GLY A 169 12.98 9.12 18.22
C GLY A 169 11.60 9.44 18.83
N ALA A 170 11.08 10.64 18.55
CA ALA A 170 9.78 11.07 19.07
C ALA A 170 8.58 10.20 18.59
N PRO A 171 8.48 9.78 17.31
CA PRO A 171 7.50 8.78 16.90
C PRO A 171 7.62 7.47 17.68
N GLY A 172 8.85 6.99 17.86
CA GLY A 172 9.11 5.76 18.62
C GLY A 172 8.64 5.83 20.07
N ALA A 173 8.92 6.94 20.76
CA ALA A 173 8.43 7.16 22.12
C ALA A 173 6.89 7.14 22.20
N ALA A 174 6.19 7.73 21.23
CA ALA A 174 4.73 7.70 21.17
C ALA A 174 4.18 6.28 20.97
N TYR A 175 4.81 5.50 20.08
CA TYR A 175 4.44 4.11 19.84
C TYR A 175 4.66 3.21 21.08
N LEU A 176 5.77 3.39 21.79
CA LEU A 176 6.03 2.64 23.03
C LEU A 176 5.04 3.00 24.14
N ALA A 177 4.65 4.27 24.25
CA ALA A 177 3.57 4.69 25.15
C ALA A 177 2.23 4.04 24.75
N TYR A 178 1.93 3.97 23.45
CA TYR A 178 0.73 3.32 22.92
C TYR A 178 0.70 1.83 23.30
N HIS A 179 1.80 1.11 23.08
CA HIS A 179 1.95 -0.29 23.48
C HIS A 179 1.68 -0.48 24.97
N MET A 180 2.31 0.33 25.84
CA MET A 180 2.11 0.24 27.29
C MET A 180 0.64 0.48 27.69
N ALA A 181 -0.02 1.46 27.07
CA ALA A 181 -1.43 1.76 27.35
C ALA A 181 -2.35 0.63 26.85
N LEU A 182 -2.08 0.09 25.66
CA LEU A 182 -2.88 -0.96 25.05
C LEU A 182 -2.77 -2.28 25.81
N VAL A 183 -1.56 -2.70 26.20
CA VAL A 183 -1.33 -3.91 27.01
C VAL A 183 -2.08 -3.81 28.36
N LYS A 184 -2.06 -2.64 29.00
CA LYS A 184 -2.77 -2.39 30.26
C LYS A 184 -4.26 -2.18 30.09
N ARG A 185 -4.76 -2.09 28.86
CA ARG A 185 -6.15 -1.67 28.53
C ARG A 185 -6.51 -0.33 29.16
N ASP A 186 -5.52 0.55 29.34
CA ASP A 186 -5.67 1.86 29.94
C ASP A 186 -6.30 2.82 28.91
N ARG A 187 -7.63 2.87 28.93
CA ARG A 187 -8.41 3.66 27.96
C ARG A 187 -8.08 5.16 28.03
N ALA A 188 -7.84 5.68 29.22
CA ALA A 188 -7.54 7.10 29.42
C ALA A 188 -6.16 7.47 28.88
N ALA A 189 -5.17 6.59 29.04
CA ALA A 189 -3.85 6.77 28.45
C ALA A 189 -3.83 6.49 26.94
N LEU A 190 -4.64 5.53 26.47
CA LEU A 190 -4.66 5.07 25.09
C LEU A 190 -5.28 6.09 24.12
N GLN A 191 -6.46 6.64 24.44
CA GLN A 191 -7.18 7.55 23.56
C GLN A 191 -6.33 8.73 23.05
N PRO A 192 -5.57 9.47 23.89
CA PRO A 192 -4.76 10.59 23.43
C PRO A 192 -3.49 10.15 22.66
N LEU A 193 -3.19 8.86 22.53
CA LEU A 193 -2.07 8.36 21.73
C LEU A 193 -2.51 7.96 20.32
N LEU A 194 -3.81 7.90 20.08
CA LEU A 194 -4.40 7.62 18.76
C LEU A 194 -4.40 8.88 17.89
N SER A 195 -4.32 8.70 16.57
CA SER A 195 -4.51 9.78 15.59
C SER A 195 -5.90 10.40 15.72
N LEU A 196 -6.12 11.59 15.16
CA LEU A 196 -7.42 12.24 15.21
C LEU A 196 -8.52 11.40 14.54
N ASP A 197 -8.20 10.71 13.44
CA ASP A 197 -9.14 9.77 12.79
C ASP A 197 -9.51 8.60 13.70
N ARG A 198 -8.51 8.02 14.37
CA ARG A 198 -8.74 6.94 15.35
C ARG A 198 -9.47 7.41 16.60
N GLN A 199 -9.28 8.66 17.02
CA GLN A 199 -10.09 9.28 18.08
C GLN A 199 -11.54 9.49 17.64
N GLN A 200 -11.79 9.79 16.36
CA GLN A 200 -13.14 9.84 15.82
C GLN A 200 -13.80 8.46 15.84
N SER A 201 -13.07 7.42 15.41
CA SER A 201 -13.52 6.02 15.53
C SER A 201 -13.82 5.62 16.99
N TRP A 202 -12.97 6.07 17.92
CA TRP A 202 -13.18 5.89 19.36
C TRP A 202 -14.46 6.58 19.83
N ALA A 203 -14.67 7.85 19.46
CA ALA A 203 -15.86 8.61 19.85
C ALA A 203 -17.15 7.98 19.30
N ASP A 204 -17.10 7.40 18.10
CA ASP A 204 -18.25 6.67 17.55
C ASP A 204 -18.46 5.32 18.25
N ALA A 205 -17.39 4.67 18.72
CA ALA A 205 -17.50 3.51 19.61
C ALA A 205 -18.10 3.89 20.97
N GLU A 206 -17.76 5.05 21.54
CA GLU A 206 -18.34 5.59 22.77
C GLU A 206 -19.85 5.78 22.64
N LYS A 207 -20.31 6.45 21.58
CA LYS A 207 -21.75 6.63 21.29
C LYS A 207 -22.51 5.31 21.20
N LYS A 208 -21.84 4.24 20.74
CA LYS A 208 -22.40 2.89 20.58
C LYS A 208 -22.20 2.00 21.82
N GLY A 209 -21.58 2.48 22.89
CA GLY A 209 -21.24 1.68 24.07
C GLY A 209 -20.21 0.58 23.81
N ASN A 210 -19.42 0.70 22.73
CA ASN A 210 -18.56 -0.35 22.18
C ASN A 210 -17.06 -0.06 22.27
N VAL A 211 -16.62 0.88 23.13
CA VAL A 211 -15.19 1.19 23.32
C VAL A 211 -14.38 -0.07 23.66
N GLY A 212 -14.93 -0.99 24.45
CA GLY A 212 -14.28 -2.26 24.77
C GLY A 212 -13.91 -3.05 23.51
N LYS A 213 -14.86 -3.19 22.58
CA LYS A 213 -14.64 -3.89 21.30
C LYS A 213 -13.62 -3.17 20.42
N PHE A 214 -13.60 -1.84 20.43
CA PHE A 214 -12.59 -1.06 19.71
C PHE A 214 -11.18 -1.32 20.27
N VAL A 215 -11.03 -1.33 21.60
CA VAL A 215 -9.76 -1.65 22.27
C VAL A 215 -9.36 -3.11 22.04
N GLU A 216 -10.31 -4.06 22.04
CA GLU A 216 -10.06 -5.45 21.68
C GLU A 216 -9.58 -5.58 20.23
N TYR A 217 -10.22 -4.87 19.30
CA TYR A 217 -9.81 -4.81 17.89
C TYR A 217 -8.36 -4.32 17.74
N LEU A 218 -7.99 -3.22 18.41
CA LEU A 218 -6.61 -2.71 18.37
C LEU A 218 -5.60 -3.73 18.89
N ALA A 219 -5.96 -4.53 19.89
CA ALA A 219 -5.03 -5.49 20.47
C ALA A 219 -5.06 -6.88 19.84
N ALA A 220 -6.00 -7.18 18.94
CA ALA A 220 -6.17 -8.51 18.39
C ALA A 220 -4.90 -9.01 17.69
N GLU A 221 -4.13 -8.10 17.10
CA GLU A 221 -2.88 -8.39 16.40
C GLU A 221 -1.67 -7.67 17.01
N HIS A 222 -1.83 -7.05 18.19
CA HIS A 222 -0.77 -6.33 18.88
C HIS A 222 0.11 -7.29 19.72
N PRO A 223 1.43 -7.08 19.79
CA PRO A 223 2.28 -7.79 20.75
C PRO A 223 1.86 -7.55 22.19
N ASP A 224 1.53 -8.60 22.95
CA ASP A 224 1.01 -8.49 24.31
C ASP A 224 2.09 -8.67 25.40
N LYS A 225 3.31 -9.09 25.04
CA LYS A 225 4.42 -9.30 25.99
C LYS A 225 5.51 -8.24 25.86
N SER A 226 6.00 -8.01 24.64
CA SER A 226 7.12 -7.10 24.40
C SER A 226 7.06 -6.53 22.99
N VAL A 227 7.68 -5.36 22.82
CA VAL A 227 7.80 -4.69 21.54
C VAL A 227 9.15 -4.00 21.41
N ARG A 228 9.70 -4.00 20.20
CA ARG A 228 10.96 -3.33 19.86
C ARG A 228 10.87 -2.72 18.47
N ILE A 229 11.24 -1.45 18.38
CA ILE A 229 11.44 -0.75 17.10
C ILE A 229 12.75 -1.26 16.50
N THR A 230 12.69 -1.73 15.27
CA THR A 230 13.84 -2.26 14.54
C THR A 230 14.43 -1.24 13.57
N ARG A 231 13.57 -0.43 12.94
CA ARG A 231 13.91 0.67 12.03
C ARG A 231 12.75 1.66 12.03
N GLY A 232 12.98 2.86 11.51
CA GLY A 232 11.90 3.81 11.26
C GLY A 232 12.31 4.89 10.27
N TYR A 233 11.31 5.51 9.66
CA TYR A 233 11.48 6.59 8.70
C TYR A 233 10.44 7.68 8.96
N ALA A 234 10.76 8.93 8.66
CA ALA A 234 9.83 10.05 8.78
C ALA A 234 9.86 10.97 7.57
N ARG A 235 8.69 11.41 7.13
CA ARG A 235 8.49 12.38 6.05
C ARG A 235 7.47 13.42 6.48
N GLY A 236 7.93 14.64 6.75
CA GLY A 236 7.06 15.72 7.19
C GLY A 236 6.32 15.37 8.48
N ASN A 237 5.00 15.17 8.39
CA ASN A 237 4.13 14.83 9.52
C ASN A 237 3.78 13.35 9.61
N THR A 238 4.39 12.48 8.80
CA THR A 238 4.18 11.03 8.87
C THR A 238 5.46 10.32 9.28
N ALA A 239 5.30 9.19 9.97
CA ALA A 239 6.39 8.28 10.28
C ALA A 239 5.92 6.83 10.19
N VAL A 240 6.78 5.96 9.69
CA VAL A 240 6.58 4.51 9.70
C VAL A 240 7.67 3.88 10.56
N LEU A 241 7.27 3.07 11.52
CA LEU A 241 8.16 2.29 12.37
C LEU A 241 8.04 0.83 11.99
N LEU A 242 9.18 0.16 11.76
CA LEU A 242 9.23 -1.28 11.61
C LEU A 242 9.46 -1.92 12.97
N VAL A 243 8.59 -2.83 13.35
CA VAL A 243 8.47 -3.32 14.70
C VAL A 243 8.57 -4.84 14.73
N SER A 244 9.16 -5.37 15.80
CA SER A 244 9.04 -6.77 16.18
C SER A 244 8.62 -6.87 17.64
N GLY A 245 7.78 -7.85 17.97
CA GLY A 245 7.31 -8.07 19.32
C GLY A 245 6.97 -9.52 19.59
N GLU A 246 6.59 -9.82 20.81
CA GLU A 246 6.14 -11.14 21.24
C GLU A 246 4.68 -11.09 21.66
N SER A 247 3.92 -12.10 21.24
CA SER A 247 2.56 -12.34 21.70
C SER A 247 2.41 -13.74 22.32
N ILE A 248 1.21 -14.07 22.79
CA ILE A 248 0.87 -15.46 23.12
C ILE A 248 0.90 -16.41 21.91
N ALA A 249 0.61 -15.90 20.70
CA ALA A 249 0.58 -16.68 19.47
C ALA A 249 1.98 -16.90 18.85
N GLY A 250 2.97 -16.11 19.28
CA GLY A 250 4.35 -16.24 18.84
C GLY A 250 5.02 -14.89 18.62
N LYS A 251 6.11 -14.89 17.86
CA LYS A 251 6.80 -13.67 17.47
C LYS A 251 6.03 -12.97 16.37
N LEU A 252 5.84 -11.67 16.53
CA LEU A 252 5.21 -10.79 15.55
C LEU A 252 6.24 -9.87 14.92
N VAL A 253 6.03 -9.55 13.65
CA VAL A 253 6.77 -8.52 12.90
C VAL A 253 5.77 -7.68 12.11
N GLY A 254 6.08 -6.42 11.92
CA GLY A 254 5.23 -5.54 11.13
C GLY A 254 5.62 -4.08 11.21
N GLU A 255 4.63 -3.22 11.09
CA GLU A 255 4.83 -1.80 11.05
C GLU A 255 3.74 -1.03 11.80
N ALA A 256 4.11 0.15 12.29
CA ALA A 256 3.20 1.12 12.86
C ALA A 256 3.33 2.45 12.10
N LEU A 257 2.19 3.00 11.68
CA LEU A 257 2.09 4.33 11.09
C LEU A 257 1.74 5.35 12.17
N LEU A 258 2.45 6.47 12.14
CA LEU A 258 2.25 7.58 13.05
C LEU A 258 2.07 8.89 12.30
N MET A 259 1.20 9.73 12.86
CA MET A 259 0.88 11.06 12.37
C MET A 259 1.29 12.10 13.42
N LYS A 260 1.94 13.18 12.99
CA LYS A 260 2.23 14.35 13.83
C LYS A 260 1.06 15.31 13.74
N GLU A 261 0.28 15.40 14.81
CA GLU A 261 -0.92 16.25 14.88
C GLU A 261 -0.85 17.13 16.13
N LYS A 262 -0.95 18.45 15.94
CA LYS A 262 -0.82 19.45 17.02
C LYS A 262 0.46 19.24 17.85
N ASP A 263 1.58 19.03 17.15
CA ASP A 263 2.91 18.76 17.70
C ASP A 263 3.08 17.47 18.51
N ALA A 264 2.07 16.60 18.55
CA ALA A 264 2.17 15.27 19.15
C ALA A 264 2.20 14.18 18.07
N TRP A 265 3.09 13.21 18.22
CA TRP A 265 3.06 11.97 17.44
C TRP A 265 2.00 11.04 17.99
N ARG A 266 1.21 10.45 17.09
CA ARG A 266 0.05 9.62 17.40
C ARG A 266 0.02 8.41 16.49
N VAL A 267 -0.36 7.26 17.03
CA VAL A 267 -0.51 6.02 16.27
C VAL A 267 -1.78 6.10 15.44
N ASP A 268 -1.62 6.02 14.13
CA ASP A 268 -2.71 6.00 13.17
C ASP A 268 -3.06 4.58 12.75
N ASP A 269 -2.04 3.75 12.54
CA ASP A 269 -2.23 2.35 12.22
C ASP A 269 -1.13 1.43 12.73
N GLU A 270 -1.46 0.15 12.84
CA GLU A 270 -0.51 -0.92 13.14
C GLU A 270 -0.90 -2.19 12.37
N LEU A 271 0.05 -2.72 11.60
CA LEU A 271 -0.14 -3.93 10.80
C LEU A 271 0.91 -4.97 11.18
N MET A 272 0.48 -6.00 11.91
CA MET A 272 1.34 -7.08 12.39
C MET A 272 1.01 -8.41 11.70
N GLU A 273 2.00 -9.29 11.68
CA GLU A 273 1.84 -10.68 11.28
C GLU A 273 2.77 -11.59 12.10
N LEU A 274 2.47 -12.89 12.10
CA LEU A 274 3.36 -13.90 12.68
C LEU A 274 4.63 -14.01 11.85
N ASP A 275 5.79 -13.94 12.52
CA ASP A 275 7.10 -14.17 11.87
C ASP A 275 7.20 -15.66 11.51
N SER A 276 7.07 -15.95 10.22
CA SER A 276 7.09 -17.32 9.67
C SER A 276 8.48 -17.79 9.24
N ARG A 277 9.52 -17.03 9.58
CA ARG A 277 10.92 -17.29 9.23
C ARG A 277 11.68 -18.03 10.33
#